data_AF-A0A7Y5WSG6-F1
#
_entry.id   AF-A0A7Y5WSG6-F1
#
_cell.length_a   1.000
_cell.length_b   1.000
_cell.length_c   1.000
_cell.angle_alpha   90.00
_cell.angle_beta   90.00
_cell.angle_gamma   90.00
#
_symmetry.space_group_name_H-M   'P 1'
#
loop_
_entity.id
_entity.type
_entity.pdbx_description
1 polymer ?
#
loop_
_entity_poly.entity_id
_entity_poly.type
_entity_poly.pdbx_seq_one_letter_code
_entity_poly.pdbx_strand_id
1 'polypeptide(L)' 'RAKVLLERTSLSIDEVIVAVGFADAAGFETAFRYQHGLSPAALRRRAWGTRDADAYANEREVTDRGRLSRE' A
#
# COMPACT_ATOMS: atom_id res chain seq x y z
N ARG A 1 -11.28 0.41 4.61
CA ARG A 1 -11.84 0.61 3.25
C ARG A 1 -10.89 0.15 2.16
N ALA A 2 -9.62 0.56 2.18
CA ALA A 2 -8.57 0.13 1.25
C ALA A 2 -8.53 -1.39 0.98
N LYS A 3 -8.58 -2.21 2.04
CA LYS A 3 -8.59 -3.69 1.94
C LYS A 3 -9.66 -4.23 0.99
N VAL A 4 -10.90 -3.75 1.15
CA VAL A 4 -12.06 -4.20 0.36
C VAL A 4 -11.91 -3.82 -1.11
N LEU A 5 -11.36 -2.64 -1.41
CA LEU A 5 -11.09 -2.23 -2.79
C LEU A 5 -10.06 -3.16 -3.43
N LEU A 6 -8.98 -3.49 -2.74
CA LEU A 6 -7.94 -4.39 -3.25
C LEU A 6 -8.43 -5.84 -3.45
N GLU A 7 -9.35 -6.30 -2.61
CA GLU A 7 -9.89 -7.67 -2.69
C GLU A 7 -11.03 -7.81 -3.70
N ARG A 8 -11.87 -6.78 -3.88
CA ARG A 8 -13.11 -6.88 -4.67
C ARG A 8 -13.09 -6.13 -6.00
N THR A 9 -12.10 -5.27 -6.22
CA THR A 9 -12.04 -4.44 -7.43
C THR A 9 -10.73 -4.66 -8.17
N SER A 10 -10.75 -4.47 -9.48
CA SER A 10 -9.58 -4.52 -10.34
C SER A 10 -8.82 -3.18 -10.41
N LEU A 11 -9.19 -2.18 -9.60
CA LEU A 11 -8.57 -0.85 -9.55
C LEU A 11 -7.06 -0.96 -9.38
N SER A 12 -6.34 -0.03 -10.00
CA SER A 12 -4.89 0.06 -9.82
C SER A 12 -4.55 0.48 -8.39
N ILE A 13 -3.34 0.15 -7.91
CA ILE A 13 -2.90 0.53 -6.55
C ILE A 13 -2.97 2.07 -6.39
N ASP A 14 -2.60 2.82 -7.42
CA ASP A 14 -2.68 4.28 -7.47
C ASP A 14 -4.11 4.82 -7.30
N GLU A 15 -5.08 4.24 -8.02
CA GLU A 15 -6.49 4.61 -7.88
C GLU A 15 -7.03 4.31 -6.48
N VAL A 16 -6.58 3.23 -5.85
CA VAL A 16 -6.94 2.90 -4.47
C VAL A 16 -6.35 3.93 -3.50
N ILE A 17 -5.10 4.36 -3.70
CA ILE A 17 -4.41 5.38 -2.90
C ILE A 17 -5.20 6.69 -2.93
N VAL A 18 -5.58 7.15 -4.13
CA VAL A 18 -6.38 8.37 -4.30
C VAL A 18 -7.77 8.18 -3.68
N ALA A 19 -8.43 7.05 -3.92
CA ALA A 19 -9.77 6.78 -3.39
C ALA A 19 -9.84 6.71 -1.86
N VAL A 20 -8.74 6.38 -1.19
CA VAL A 20 -8.66 6.35 0.28
C VAL A 20 -8.08 7.63 0.87
N GLY A 21 -7.75 8.62 0.04
CA GLY A 21 -7.34 9.97 0.46
C GLY A 21 -5.85 10.11 0.83
N PHE A 22 -5.00 9.24 0.30
CA PHE A 22 -3.54 9.38 0.46
C PHE A 22 -2.96 10.20 -0.69
N ALA A 23 -2.01 11.07 -0.36
CA ALA A 23 -1.29 11.87 -1.34
C ALA A 23 -0.28 11.03 -2.14
N ASP A 24 0.33 10.02 -1.50
CA ASP A 24 1.45 9.27 -2.06
C ASP A 24 1.39 7.79 -1.68
N ALA A 25 1.91 6.94 -2.58
CA ALA A 25 2.02 5.50 -2.37
C ALA A 25 2.86 5.13 -1.14
N ALA A 26 3.91 5.88 -0.84
CA ALA A 26 4.78 5.61 0.31
C ALA A 26 4.05 5.74 1.65
N GLY A 27 3.32 6.85 1.83
CA GLY A 27 2.52 7.06 3.04
C GLY A 27 1.41 6.02 3.17
N PHE A 28 0.79 5.66 2.05
CA PHE A 28 -0.23 4.61 2.02
C PHE A 28 0.32 3.25 2.41
N GLU A 29 1.42 2.81 1.81
CA GLU A 29 2.01 1.50 2.09
C GLU A 29 2.44 1.35 3.55
N THR A 30 3.07 2.39 4.12
CA THR A 30 3.44 2.41 5.55
C THR A 30 2.22 2.31 6.45
N ALA A 31 1.20 3.16 6.22
CA ALA A 31 -0.02 3.16 7.01
C ALA A 31 -0.80 1.83 6.87
N PHE A 32 -0.86 1.29 5.65
CA PHE A 32 -1.53 0.04 5.34
C PHE A 32 -0.83 -1.15 5.98
N ARG A 33 0.51 -1.21 5.92
CA ARG A 33 1.30 -2.25 6.59
C ARG A 33 1.20 -2.14 8.10
N TYR A 34 1.20 -0.93 8.67
CA TYR A 34 1.01 -0.75 10.12
C TYR A 34 -0.36 -1.27 10.57
N GLN A 35 -1.41 -1.04 9.77
CA GLN A 35 -2.78 -1.43 10.13
C GLN A 35 -3.13 -2.91 9.82
N HIS A 36 -2.54 -3.49 8.76
CA HIS A 36 -2.90 -4.81 8.25
C HIS A 36 -1.75 -5.84 8.27
N GLY A 37 -0.53 -5.42 8.64
CA GLY A 37 0.66 -6.27 8.74
C GLY A 37 1.31 -6.65 7.41
N LEU A 38 0.68 -6.34 6.27
CA LEU A 38 1.11 -6.74 4.92
C LEU A 38 1.03 -5.54 3.97
N SER A 39 1.89 -5.51 2.94
CA SER A 39 1.80 -4.50 1.89
C SER A 39 0.55 -4.69 1.03
N PRO A 40 -0.03 -3.61 0.47
CA PRO A 40 -1.22 -3.68 -0.38
C PRO A 40 -1.05 -4.59 -1.61
N ALA A 41 0.15 -4.61 -2.22
CA ALA A 41 0.49 -5.53 -3.31
C ALA A 41 0.50 -7.00 -2.86
N ALA A 42 1.02 -7.30 -1.66
CA ALA A 42 1.01 -8.65 -1.10
C ALA A 42 -0.43 -9.12 -0.80
N LEU A 43 -1.28 -8.23 -0.31
CA LEU A 43 -2.70 -8.53 -0.12
C LEU A 43 -3.39 -8.80 -1.46
N ARG A 44 -3.18 -7.95 -2.47
CA ARG A 44 -3.75 -8.15 -3.81
C ARG A 44 -3.26 -9.46 -4.44
N ARG A 45 -1.97 -9.78 -4.30
CA ARG A 45 -1.39 -11.06 -4.73
C ARG A 45 -2.05 -12.24 -4.04
N ARG A 46 -2.31 -12.15 -2.73
CA ARG A 46 -3.01 -13.20 -1.98
C ARG A 46 -4.47 -13.36 -2.42
N ALA A 47 -5.14 -12.27 -2.75
CA ALA A 47 -6.55 -12.28 -3.15
C ALA A 47 -6.76 -12.73 -4.60
N TRP A 48 -5.85 -12.37 -5.52
CA TRP A 48 -5.99 -12.61 -6.96
C TRP A 48 -5.05 -13.69 -7.52
N GLY A 49 -4.06 -14.12 -6.74
CA GLY A 49 -3.29 -15.34 -6.96
C GLY A 49 -2.58 -15.48 -8.31
N THR A 50 -1.62 -14.62 -8.70
CA THR A 50 -0.52 -15.01 -9.62
C THR A 50 0.63 -13.98 -9.81
N ARG A 51 1.87 -14.52 -9.71
CA ARG A 51 3.21 -14.19 -10.28
C ARG A 51 3.86 -12.80 -10.38
N ASP A 52 3.27 -11.68 -9.95
CA ASP A 52 4.04 -10.41 -9.93
C ASP A 52 4.89 -10.28 -8.66
N ALA A 53 5.96 -11.08 -8.56
CA ALA A 53 6.73 -11.28 -7.33
C ALA A 53 7.79 -10.20 -7.03
N ASP A 54 8.24 -9.45 -8.03
CA ASP A 54 9.58 -8.84 -7.99
C ASP A 54 9.61 -7.31 -7.93
N ALA A 55 8.52 -6.61 -8.29
CA ALA A 55 8.61 -5.19 -8.67
C ALA A 55 8.72 -4.15 -7.53
N TYR A 56 8.59 -4.52 -6.25
CA TYR A 56 8.51 -3.53 -5.15
C TYR A 56 9.40 -3.82 -3.94
N ALA A 57 10.25 -4.83 -4.00
CA ALA A 57 11.08 -5.24 -2.86
C ALA A 57 12.42 -4.50 -2.72
N ASN A 58 12.76 -3.54 -3.60
CA ASN A 58 14.15 -3.04 -3.69
C ASN A 58 14.41 -1.56 -3.37
N GLU A 59 13.44 -0.75 -2.91
CA GLU A 59 13.70 0.72 -2.87
C GLU A 59 13.37 1.49 -1.59
N ARG A 60 13.02 0.84 -0.47
CA ARG A 60 12.64 1.61 0.74
C ARG A 60 13.43 1.27 1.99
N GLU A 61 14.74 1.51 1.89
CA GLU A 61 15.62 1.91 3.00
C GLU A 61 15.73 3.45 3.12
N VAL A 62 14.81 4.22 2.54
CA VAL A 62 14.93 5.69 2.53
C VAL A 62 13.58 6.34 2.79
N THR A 63 13.15 6.38 4.06
CA THR A 63 12.41 7.51 4.68
C THR A 63 11.98 7.17 6.11
N ASP A 64 12.97 6.84 6.94
CA ASP A 64 12.88 7.10 8.38
C ASP A 64 13.40 8.52 8.61
N ARG A 65 12.62 9.55 8.25
CA ARG A 65 12.74 10.93 8.78
C ARG A 65 11.55 11.77 8.35
N GLY A 66 10.70 12.11 9.31
CA GLY A 66 9.91 13.34 9.24
C GLY A 66 8.41 13.17 9.03
N ARG A 67 7.69 12.80 10.09
CA ARG A 67 6.41 13.46 10.50
C ARG A 67 5.88 12.87 11.80
N LEU A 68 6.51 13.27 12.90
CA LEU A 68 5.92 13.32 14.23
C LEU A 68 6.13 14.74 14.72
N SER A 69 5.27 15.64 14.26
CA SER A 69 4.99 16.92 14.91
C SER A 69 3.67 17.41 14.33
N ARG A 70 2.61 17.22 15.11
CA ARG A 70 1.47 18.12 15.06
C ARG A 70 1.16 18.43 16.51
N GLU A 71 1.60 19.63 16.90
CA GLU A 71 1.33 20.35 18.14
C GLU A 71 -0.18 20.62 18.31
#